data_AF-A0A1Z8RR53-F1
#
_entry.id   AF-A0A1Z8RR53-F1
#
_cell.length_a   1.000
_cell.length_b   1.000
_cell.length_c   1.000
_cell.angle_alpha   90.00
_cell.angle_beta   90.00
_cell.angle_gamma   90.00
#
_symmetry.space_group_name_H-M   'P 1'
#
loop_
_entity.id
_entity.type
_entity.pdbx_description
1 polymer ?
#
loop_
_entity_poly.entity_id
_entity_poly.type
_entity_poly.pdbx_seq_one_letter_code
_entity_poly.pdbx_strand_id
1 'polypeptide(L)'
;MNKLKDRQTGLLYGSYCADALSLGVHWIYDTNELAQKHGRIAHYKAPGGDSYHPHKQAGDQGHVGDQALCLLKFLTKEKTWNSSHFMDH
;
A
#
# COMPACT_ATOMS: atom_id res chain seq x y z
N MET A 1 -4.11 24.97 3.46
CA MET A 1 -4.60 23.83 4.27
C MET A 1 -4.18 24.06 5.72
N ASN A 2 -4.99 23.71 6.74
CA ASN A 2 -4.50 23.83 8.13
C ASN A 2 -3.51 22.69 8.43
N LYS A 3 -2.65 22.87 9.44
CA LYS A 3 -1.57 21.92 9.79
C LYS A 3 -2.06 20.49 10.04
N LEU A 4 -3.27 20.33 10.58
CA LEU A 4 -3.85 19.00 10.83
C LEU A 4 -4.26 18.33 9.52
N LYS A 5 -4.98 19.03 8.64
CA LYS A 5 -5.37 18.53 7.32
C LYS A 5 -4.16 18.17 6.46
N ASP A 6 -3.09 18.96 6.56
CA ASP A 6 -1.82 18.69 5.88
C ASP A 6 -1.20 17.37 6.36
N ARG A 7 -1.13 17.16 7.69
CA ARG A 7 -0.68 15.90 8.29
C ARG A 7 -1.55 14.71 7.92
N GLN A 8 -2.86 14.86 7.91
CA GLN A 8 -3.80 13.80 7.51
C GLN A 8 -3.63 13.42 6.03
N THR A 9 -3.43 14.42 5.18
CA THR A 9 -3.13 14.24 3.75
C THR A 9 -1.82 13.48 3.59
N GLY A 10 -0.76 13.92 4.25
CA GLY A 10 0.55 13.25 4.23
C GLY A 10 0.49 11.81 4.76
N LEU A 11 -0.31 11.54 5.80
CA LEU A 11 -0.54 10.20 6.32
C LEU A 11 -1.20 9.30 5.26
N LEU A 12 -2.31 9.73 4.67
CA LEU A 12 -3.03 8.93 3.68
C LEU A 12 -2.17 8.66 2.44
N TYR A 13 -1.68 9.72 1.79
CA TYR A 13 -0.88 9.56 0.58
C TYR A 13 0.45 8.86 0.85
N GLY A 14 1.11 9.18 1.97
CA GLY A 14 2.37 8.54 2.36
C GLY A 14 2.22 7.03 2.55
N SER A 15 1.17 6.58 3.24
CA SER A 15 0.90 5.16 3.43
C SER A 15 0.66 4.42 2.10
N TYR A 16 -0.17 4.95 1.20
CA TYR A 16 -0.46 4.30 -0.08
C TYR A 16 0.72 4.35 -1.07
N CYS A 17 1.49 5.44 -1.08
CA CYS A 17 2.72 5.52 -1.87
C CYS A 17 3.78 4.53 -1.34
N ALA A 18 3.93 4.38 -0.02
CA ALA A 18 4.88 3.45 0.57
C ALA A 18 4.50 1.99 0.28
N ASP A 19 3.22 1.63 0.40
CA ASP A 19 2.73 0.30 0.08
C ASP A 19 3.00 -0.05 -1.40
N ALA A 20 2.61 0.83 -2.33
CA ALA A 20 2.90 0.66 -3.76
C ALA A 20 4.40 0.60 -4.10
N LEU A 21 5.25 1.38 -3.39
CA LEU A 21 6.70 1.33 -3.56
C LEU A 21 7.29 -0.01 -3.12
N SER A 22 6.71 -0.61 -2.08
CA SER A 22 7.17 -1.89 -1.54
C SER A 22 6.74 -3.10 -2.37
N LEU A 23 5.64 -2.99 -3.14
CA LEU A 23 5.04 -4.10 -3.87
C LEU A 23 6.04 -4.89 -4.73
N GLY A 24 6.83 -4.20 -5.55
CA GLY A 24 7.72 -4.84 -6.53
C GLY A 24 8.85 -5.68 -5.91
N VAL A 25 9.16 -5.44 -4.63
CA VAL A 25 10.19 -6.16 -3.86
C VAL A 25 9.60 -6.87 -2.64
N HIS A 26 8.27 -6.97 -2.58
CA HIS A 26 7.57 -7.58 -1.48
C HIS A 26 8.02 -9.04 -1.32
N TRP A 27 8.18 -9.47 -0.06
CA TRP A 27 8.72 -10.77 0.37
C TRP A 27 10.25 -10.96 0.28
N ILE A 28 11.02 -9.97 -0.18
CA ILE A 28 12.48 -9.98 -0.04
C ILE A 28 12.84 -9.36 1.32
N TYR A 29 13.05 -10.22 2.32
CA TYR A 29 13.38 -9.78 3.69
C TYR A 29 14.86 -9.52 3.91
N ASP A 30 15.73 -10.19 3.15
CA ASP A 30 17.17 -9.96 3.23
C ASP A 30 17.53 -8.63 2.54
N THR A 31 18.00 -7.68 3.33
CA THR A 31 18.37 -6.35 2.84
C THR A 31 19.58 -6.37 1.91
N ASN A 32 20.50 -7.33 2.07
CA ASN A 32 21.64 -7.51 1.16
C ASN A 32 21.16 -8.05 -0.18
N GLU A 33 20.26 -9.04 -0.17
CA GLU A 33 19.64 -9.55 -1.39
C GLU A 33 18.89 -8.44 -2.13
N LEU A 34 18.08 -7.66 -1.40
CA LEU A 34 17.33 -6.54 -1.97
C LEU A 34 18.26 -5.48 -2.59
N ALA A 35 19.35 -5.13 -1.89
CA ALA A 35 20.34 -4.18 -2.39
C ALA A 35 21.08 -4.71 -3.63
N GLN A 36 21.48 -5.99 -3.64
CA GLN A 36 22.17 -6.62 -4.77
C GLN A 36 21.27 -6.75 -6.01
N LYS A 37 20.01 -7.18 -5.83
CA LYS A 37 19.08 -7.41 -6.94
C LYS A 37 18.43 -6.14 -7.46
N HIS A 38 18.13 -5.18 -6.59
CA HIS A 38 17.28 -4.04 -6.93
C HIS A 38 17.87 -2.67 -6.63
N GLY A 39 18.99 -2.61 -5.89
CA GLY A 39 19.58 -1.35 -5.42
C GLY A 39 18.63 -0.57 -4.52
N ARG A 40 18.76 0.75 -4.53
CA ARG A 40 17.81 1.65 -3.85
C ARG A 40 16.48 1.68 -4.61
N ILE A 41 15.38 1.36 -3.93
CA ILE A 41 14.04 1.48 -4.49
C ILE A 41 13.63 2.96 -4.47
N ALA A 42 13.63 3.58 -5.66
CA ALA A 42 13.25 5.00 -5.84
C ALA A 42 12.01 5.18 -6.74
N HIS A 43 11.54 4.11 -7.38
CA HIS A 43 10.42 4.10 -8.30
C HIS A 43 9.57 2.84 -8.09
N TYR A 44 8.31 2.92 -8.48
CA TYR A 44 7.41 1.76 -8.50
C TYR A 44 7.94 0.69 -9.46
N LYS A 45 7.82 -0.57 -9.05
CA LYS A 45 8.22 -1.74 -9.85
C LYS A 45 7.08 -2.75 -9.82
N ALA A 46 6.85 -3.40 -10.95
CA ALA A 46 6.00 -4.57 -10.96
C ALA A 46 6.71 -5.70 -10.19
N PRO A 47 5.97 -6.53 -9.45
CA PRO A 47 6.55 -7.69 -8.79
C PRO A 47 6.99 -8.73 -9.83
N GLY A 48 7.95 -9.58 -9.46
CA GLY A 48 8.46 -10.62 -10.35
C GLY A 48 7.40 -11.67 -10.70
N GLY A 49 7.60 -12.40 -11.81
CA GLY A 49 6.67 -13.46 -12.26
C GLY A 49 6.49 -14.59 -11.23
N ASP A 50 7.52 -14.89 -10.45
CA ASP A 50 7.49 -15.90 -9.37
C ASP A 50 7.03 -15.32 -8.02
N SER A 51 6.55 -14.07 -7.99
CA SER A 51 6.05 -13.45 -6.76
C SER A 51 4.64 -13.95 -6.40
N TYR A 52 4.20 -13.65 -5.17
CA TYR A 52 2.82 -13.85 -4.72
C TYR A 52 1.81 -12.85 -5.33
N HIS A 53 2.26 -11.94 -6.19
CA HIS A 53 1.45 -10.89 -6.81
C HIS A 53 1.67 -10.81 -8.34
N PRO A 54 1.68 -11.92 -9.09
CA PRO A 54 2.19 -11.95 -10.47
C PRO A 54 1.34 -11.14 -11.47
N HIS A 55 0.13 -10.76 -11.08
CA HIS A 55 -0.79 -9.97 -11.91
C HIS A 55 -0.84 -8.48 -11.55
N LYS A 56 -0.17 -8.07 -10.46
CA LYS A 56 -0.10 -6.66 -10.07
C LYS A 56 0.93 -5.93 -10.92
N GLN A 57 0.71 -4.64 -11.15
CA GLN A 57 1.57 -3.77 -11.93
C GLN A 57 2.33 -2.78 -11.04
N ALA A 58 3.31 -2.11 -11.63
CA ALA A 58 4.03 -1.04 -10.95
C ALA A 58 3.04 0.05 -10.50
N GLY A 59 2.98 0.32 -9.19
CA GLY A 59 2.11 1.35 -8.61
C GLY A 59 0.80 0.80 -8.03
N ASP A 60 0.47 -0.47 -8.27
CA ASP A 60 -0.62 -1.11 -7.57
C ASP A 60 -0.32 -1.23 -6.07
N GLN A 61 -1.38 -1.33 -5.27
CA GLN A 61 -1.25 -1.65 -3.84
C GLN A 61 -0.94 -3.13 -3.64
N GLY A 62 -0.24 -3.47 -2.56
CA GLY A 62 -0.22 -4.81 -1.98
C GLY A 62 -1.49 -5.08 -1.16
N HIS A 63 -1.49 -6.21 -0.45
CA HIS A 63 -2.64 -6.62 0.35
C HIS A 63 -2.96 -5.64 1.50
N VAL A 64 -1.94 -5.01 2.10
CA VAL A 64 -2.14 -4.01 3.17
C VAL A 64 -2.78 -2.74 2.60
N GLY A 65 -2.28 -2.22 1.48
CA GLY A 65 -2.89 -1.08 0.79
C GLY A 65 -4.31 -1.34 0.32
N ASP A 66 -4.60 -2.53 -0.23
CA ASP A 66 -5.95 -2.93 -0.64
C ASP A 66 -6.93 -2.94 0.55
N GLN A 67 -6.54 -3.53 1.68
CA GLN A 67 -7.35 -3.53 2.91
C GLN A 67 -7.57 -2.10 3.45
N ALA A 68 -6.52 -1.28 3.44
CA ALA A 68 -6.61 0.12 3.86
C ALA A 68 -7.53 0.94 2.93
N LEU A 69 -7.55 0.67 1.62
CA LEU A 69 -8.49 1.30 0.68
C LEU A 69 -9.93 0.87 0.95
N CYS A 70 -10.15 -0.42 1.26
CA CYS A 70 -11.48 -0.91 1.65
C CYS A 70 -11.98 -0.16 2.90
N LEU A 71 -11.15 -0.08 3.94
CA LEU A 71 -11.46 0.66 5.16
C LEU A 71 -11.73 2.15 4.90
N LEU A 72 -10.89 2.81 4.10
CA LEU A 72 -11.08 4.22 3.75
C LEU A 72 -12.41 4.45 3.03
N LYS A 73 -12.75 3.60 2.05
CA LYS A 73 -14.03 3.66 1.32
C LYS A 73 -15.21 3.50 2.27
N PHE A 74 -15.15 2.50 3.16
CA PHE A 74 -16.17 2.27 4.18
C PHE A 74 -16.34 3.48 5.10
N LEU A 75 -15.27 3.97 5.73
CA LEU A 75 -15.34 5.12 6.65
C LEU A 75 -15.80 6.40 5.96
N THR A 76 -15.42 6.58 4.69
CA THR A 76 -15.87 7.74 3.88
C THR A 76 -17.36 7.66 3.59
N LYS A 77 -17.90 6.46 3.36
CA LYS A 77 -19.33 6.24 3.08
C LYS A 77 -20.16 6.31 4.36
N GLU A 78 -19.80 5.54 5.37
CA GLU A 78 -20.61 5.32 6.58
C GLU A 78 -20.43 6.41 7.65
N LYS A 79 -19.34 7.19 7.56
CA LYS A 79 -18.99 8.26 8.52
C LYS A 79 -18.83 7.78 9.97
N THR A 80 -18.83 6.47 10.20
CA THR A 80 -18.69 5.83 11.50
C THR A 80 -17.99 4.49 11.35
N TRP A 81 -17.43 3.96 12.44
CA TRP A 81 -16.88 2.60 12.47
C TRP A 81 -17.95 1.62 12.95
N ASN A 82 -18.11 0.52 12.22
CA ASN A 82 -18.91 -0.63 12.62
C ASN A 82 -18.28 -1.89 12.01
N SER A 83 -17.79 -2.79 12.85
CA SER A 83 -17.07 -3.99 12.39
C SER A 83 -17.97 -5.00 11.67
N SER A 84 -19.21 -5.19 12.13
CA SER A 84 -20.14 -6.12 11.48
C SER A 84 -20.46 -5.63 10.08
N HIS A 85 -20.84 -4.35 9.94
CA HIS A 85 -21.15 -3.76 8.65
C HIS A 85 -19.93 -3.71 7.72
N PHE A 86 -18.72 -3.52 8.26
CA PHE A 86 -17.50 -3.54 7.45
C PHE A 86 -17.24 -4.91 6.81
N MET A 87 -17.62 -6.00 7.48
CA MET A 87 -17.40 -7.37 6.99
C MET A 87 -18.49 -7.85 6.01
N ASP A 88 -19.59 -7.11 5.87
CA ASP A 88 -20.71 -7.47 4.98
C ASP A 88 -20.50 -7.05 3.51
N HIS A 89 -19.39 -6.36 3.19
CA HIS A 89 -19.01 -5.88 1.86
C HIS A 89 -17.70 -6.50 1.37
#